data_AF-A0A7T4WD06-F1
#
_entry.id   AF-A0A7T4WD06-F1
#
_cell.length_a   1.000
_cell.length_b   1.000
_cell.length_c   1.000
_cell.angle_alpha   90.00
_cell.angle_beta   90.00
_cell.angle_gamma   90.00
#
_symmetry.space_group_name_H-M   'P 1'
#
loop_
_entity.id
_entity.type
_entity.pdbx_description
1 polymer ?
#
loop_
_entity_poly.entity_id
_entity_poly.type
_entity_poly.pdbx_seq_one_letter_code
_entity_poly.pdbx_strand_id
1 'polypeptide(L)'
;MNTLTEFTALGVLATAIAAGSTALMAYFTKQSIKESVKQTKKIIRYENVPVLQIEQDWSGSGYSRNQAIDFTSERGEGALSPTDYVNKYKRGDYEINLPIKNIGKGPAINCKIIVTFQHDSITANGSLMALGVGESTLRNQKRIYATVSHPNPANYSHSLGGQWVITLQYSDIFGNIYYTDHHKDPNKEWGIFRENGLQNYPRCKAIPLLSRFIKIRKNVDYSN
;
A
#
# COMPACT_ATOMS: atom_id res chain seq x y z
N MET A 1 -68.99 40.29 1.60
CA MET A 1 -68.26 39.03 1.31
C MET A 1 -67.24 39.30 0.22
N ASN A 2 -66.02 39.75 0.56
CA ASN A 2 -64.92 39.94 -0.42
C ASN A 2 -63.52 39.78 0.22
N THR A 3 -63.42 39.70 1.55
CA THR A 3 -62.13 39.61 2.26
C THR A 3 -61.53 38.20 2.25
N LEU A 4 -62.33 37.14 2.13
CA LEU A 4 -61.83 35.75 2.20
C LEU A 4 -61.01 35.34 0.96
N THR A 5 -61.33 35.92 -0.20
CA THR A 5 -60.66 35.64 -1.50
C THR A 5 -59.29 36.31 -1.63
N GLU A 6 -59.08 37.46 -0.97
CA GLU A 6 -57.78 38.15 -1.01
C GLU A 6 -56.72 37.45 -0.15
N PHE A 7 -57.09 36.93 1.03
CA PHE A 7 -56.17 36.18 1.88
C PHE A 7 -55.72 34.85 1.25
N THR A 8 -56.59 34.21 0.45
CA THR A 8 -56.23 32.96 -0.25
C THR A 8 -55.26 33.22 -1.40
N ALA A 9 -55.43 34.30 -2.15
CA ALA A 9 -54.50 34.68 -3.22
C ALA A 9 -53.09 35.01 -2.67
N LEU A 10 -53.00 35.75 -1.57
CA LEU A 10 -51.73 36.06 -0.90
C LEU A 10 -51.03 34.80 -0.34
N GLY A 11 -51.79 33.86 0.23
CA GLY A 11 -51.24 32.59 0.74
C GLY A 11 -50.66 31.70 -0.35
N VAL A 12 -51.31 31.63 -1.51
CA VAL A 12 -50.81 30.87 -2.68
C VAL A 12 -49.52 31.48 -3.22
N LEU A 13 -49.46 32.82 -3.28
CA LEU A 13 -48.28 33.55 -3.78
C LEU A 13 -47.07 33.39 -2.85
N ALA A 14 -47.29 33.45 -1.53
CA ALA A 14 -46.25 33.18 -0.54
C ALA A 14 -45.72 31.74 -0.61
N THR A 15 -46.61 30.77 -0.81
CA THR A 15 -46.23 29.34 -0.92
C THR A 15 -45.44 29.07 -2.20
N ALA A 16 -45.81 29.73 -3.31
CA ALA A 16 -45.08 29.63 -4.57
C ALA A 16 -43.66 30.21 -4.48
N ILE A 17 -43.51 31.37 -3.81
CA ILE A 17 -42.19 31.98 -3.57
C ILE A 17 -41.34 31.07 -2.69
N ALA A 18 -41.89 30.55 -1.58
CA ALA A 18 -41.18 29.65 -0.68
C ALA A 18 -40.71 28.38 -1.41
N ALA A 19 -41.58 27.74 -2.19
CA ALA A 19 -41.23 26.58 -3.00
C ALA A 19 -40.12 26.89 -4.02
N GLY A 20 -40.18 28.06 -4.67
CA GLY A 20 -39.15 28.53 -5.58
C GLY A 20 -37.79 28.70 -4.88
N SER A 21 -37.76 29.32 -3.70
CA SER A 21 -36.55 29.50 -2.90
C SER A 21 -35.95 28.16 -2.43
N THR A 22 -36.78 27.22 -2.00
CA THR A 22 -36.32 25.88 -1.60
C THR A 22 -35.74 25.09 -2.77
N ALA A 23 -36.37 25.15 -3.95
CA ALA A 23 -35.86 24.51 -5.16
C ALA A 23 -34.50 25.10 -5.59
N LEU A 24 -34.35 26.41 -5.47
CA LEU A 24 -33.12 27.13 -5.78
C LEU A 24 -31.99 26.78 -4.79
N MET A 25 -32.28 26.72 -3.49
CA MET A 25 -31.33 26.23 -2.49
C MET A 25 -30.92 24.78 -2.75
N ALA A 26 -31.88 23.88 -3.03
CA ALA A 26 -31.58 22.49 -3.35
C ALA A 26 -30.68 22.34 -4.61
N TYR A 27 -30.89 23.20 -5.62
CA TYR A 27 -30.04 23.26 -6.80
C TYR A 27 -28.60 23.69 -6.45
N PHE A 28 -28.44 24.77 -5.68
CA PHE A 28 -27.12 25.24 -5.24
C PHE A 28 -26.42 24.24 -4.32
N THR A 29 -27.13 23.59 -3.40
CA THR A 29 -26.58 22.51 -2.57
C THR A 29 -26.14 21.31 -3.42
N LYS A 30 -26.91 20.93 -4.44
CA LYS A 30 -26.52 19.85 -5.36
C LYS A 30 -25.29 20.21 -6.20
N GLN A 31 -25.16 21.48 -6.61
CA GLN A 31 -23.97 22.00 -7.29
C GLN A 31 -22.76 22.01 -6.35
N SER A 32 -22.90 22.53 -5.13
CA SER A 32 -21.79 22.59 -4.17
C SER A 32 -21.31 21.20 -3.74
N ILE A 33 -22.21 20.22 -3.60
CA ILE A 33 -21.85 18.82 -3.36
C ILE A 33 -21.12 18.22 -4.56
N LYS A 34 -21.57 18.49 -5.79
CA LYS A 34 -20.87 18.01 -7.00
C LYS A 34 -19.49 18.62 -7.13
N GLU A 35 -19.34 19.90 -6.81
CA GLU A 35 -18.05 20.60 -6.85
C GLU A 35 -17.13 20.16 -5.72
N SER A 36 -17.64 19.98 -4.50
CA SER A 36 -16.85 19.43 -3.39
C SER A 36 -16.42 18.01 -3.71
N VAL A 37 -17.30 17.14 -4.24
CA VAL A 37 -16.92 15.78 -4.66
C VAL A 37 -15.90 15.81 -5.81
N LYS A 38 -15.98 16.76 -6.75
CA LYS A 38 -14.97 16.94 -7.79
C LYS A 38 -13.64 17.43 -7.23
N GLN A 39 -13.64 18.41 -6.33
CA GLN A 39 -12.44 18.93 -5.67
C GLN A 39 -11.82 17.88 -4.75
N THR A 40 -12.61 17.19 -3.93
CA THR A 40 -12.19 16.04 -3.12
C THR A 40 -11.66 14.92 -4.01
N LYS A 41 -12.27 14.60 -5.17
CA LYS A 41 -11.68 13.66 -6.13
C LYS A 41 -10.41 14.18 -6.82
N LYS A 42 -10.19 15.50 -6.89
CA LYS A 42 -9.00 16.14 -7.47
C LYS A 42 -7.86 16.27 -6.45
N ILE A 43 -8.19 16.48 -5.17
CA ILE A 43 -7.28 16.50 -4.01
C ILE A 43 -6.90 15.06 -3.60
N ILE A 44 -7.83 14.10 -3.71
CA ILE A 44 -7.56 12.66 -3.52
C ILE A 44 -6.85 12.05 -4.75
N ARG A 45 -6.72 12.79 -5.87
CA ARG A 45 -5.82 12.42 -6.97
C ARG A 45 -4.36 12.71 -6.60
N TYR A 46 -3.81 11.87 -5.72
CA TYR A 46 -2.41 11.47 -5.70
C TYR A 46 -1.34 12.56 -5.50
N GLU A 47 -1.65 13.78 -5.07
CA GLU A 47 -0.60 14.72 -4.69
C GLU A 47 -0.03 14.28 -3.34
N ASN A 48 1.22 13.80 -3.36
CA ASN A 48 2.02 13.43 -2.19
C ASN A 48 1.63 12.16 -1.42
N VAL A 49 0.87 11.23 -2.01
CA VAL A 49 0.64 9.92 -1.38
C VAL A 49 1.90 9.04 -1.56
N PRO A 50 2.57 8.61 -0.48
CA PRO A 50 3.64 7.62 -0.56
C PRO A 50 3.06 6.26 -0.97
N VAL A 51 3.82 5.50 -1.73
CA VAL A 51 3.46 4.12 -2.08
C VAL A 51 4.71 3.29 -2.02
N LEU A 52 4.82 2.44 -1.00
CA LEU A 52 5.93 1.50 -0.90
C LEU A 52 5.62 0.23 -1.67
N GLN A 53 6.53 -0.17 -2.53
CA GLN A 53 6.45 -1.37 -3.33
C GLN A 53 7.71 -2.19 -3.12
N ILE A 54 7.55 -3.49 -2.91
CA ILE A 54 8.64 -4.45 -3.07
C ILE A 54 8.96 -4.57 -4.56
N GLU A 55 10.15 -4.12 -4.97
CA GLU A 55 10.65 -4.30 -6.34
C GLU A 55 10.93 -5.80 -6.54
N GLN A 56 10.11 -6.44 -7.37
CA GLN A 56 10.33 -7.82 -7.77
C GLN A 56 10.77 -7.79 -9.24
N ASP A 57 12.08 -7.94 -9.48
CA ASP A 57 12.58 -8.11 -10.85
C ASP A 57 12.24 -9.54 -11.31
N TRP A 58 11.05 -9.70 -11.89
CA TRP A 58 10.51 -11.01 -12.26
C TRP A 58 11.11 -11.64 -13.50
N SER A 59 12.02 -10.95 -14.17
CA SER A 59 12.47 -11.37 -15.49
C SER A 59 13.98 -11.47 -15.67
N GLY A 60 14.78 -11.47 -14.61
CA GLY A 60 16.22 -11.71 -14.79
C GLY A 60 17.17 -11.45 -13.61
N SER A 61 16.72 -10.97 -12.45
CA SER A 61 17.64 -10.59 -11.36
C SER A 61 18.01 -11.72 -10.39
N GLY A 62 17.54 -12.95 -10.61
CA GLY A 62 17.90 -14.10 -9.76
C GLY A 62 17.18 -14.17 -8.41
N TYR A 63 16.33 -13.20 -8.05
CA TYR A 63 15.52 -13.27 -6.82
C TYR A 63 14.20 -13.99 -7.07
N SER A 64 14.10 -15.25 -6.65
CA SER A 64 12.83 -15.99 -6.65
C SER A 64 11.91 -15.52 -5.51
N ARG A 65 10.59 -15.54 -5.69
CA ARG A 65 9.63 -15.31 -4.57
C ARG A 65 9.84 -16.28 -3.41
N ASN A 66 10.41 -17.44 -3.70
CA ASN A 66 10.77 -18.42 -2.68
C ASN A 66 12.02 -18.03 -1.88
N GLN A 67 12.79 -17.03 -2.34
CA GLN A 67 14.00 -16.50 -1.71
C GLN A 67 13.80 -15.08 -1.16
N ALA A 68 12.56 -14.56 -1.23
CA ALA A 68 12.20 -13.23 -0.75
C ALA A 68 12.46 -13.06 0.76
N ILE A 69 12.25 -14.15 1.50
CA ILE A 69 12.42 -14.24 2.93
C ILE A 69 13.36 -15.40 3.18
N ASP A 70 14.45 -15.14 3.88
CA ASP A 70 15.40 -16.16 4.32
C ASP A 70 15.50 -16.17 5.84
N PHE A 71 15.95 -17.30 6.38
CA PHE A 71 16.29 -17.41 7.78
C PHE A 71 17.70 -16.87 8.01
N THR A 72 17.85 -16.04 9.04
CA THR A 72 19.17 -15.51 9.39
C THR A 72 19.54 -15.85 10.83
N SER A 73 20.72 -16.45 11.00
CA SER A 73 21.35 -16.71 12.30
C SER A 73 22.45 -15.66 12.52
N GLU A 74 22.03 -14.41 12.60
CA GLU A 74 22.91 -13.25 12.44
C GLU A 74 24.00 -13.04 13.53
N ARG A 75 24.12 -13.95 14.50
CA ARG A 75 25.06 -13.78 15.62
C ARG A 75 26.46 -14.36 15.40
N GLY A 76 26.84 -14.69 14.17
CA GLY A 76 28.17 -15.26 13.89
C GLY A 76 28.40 -16.62 14.56
N GLU A 77 27.33 -17.23 15.04
CA GLU A 77 27.32 -18.60 15.51
C GLU A 77 27.07 -19.45 14.27
N GLY A 78 28.04 -20.29 13.89
CA GLY A 78 27.98 -21.10 12.66
C GLY A 78 26.62 -21.78 12.48
N ALA A 79 26.25 -22.02 11.21
CA ALA A 79 24.92 -22.44 10.73
C ALA A 79 24.10 -23.29 11.73
N LEU A 80 23.46 -22.65 12.69
CA LEU A 80 22.48 -23.29 13.56
C LEU A 80 21.28 -23.62 12.69
N SER A 81 20.72 -24.81 12.88
CA SER A 81 19.44 -25.11 12.27
C SER A 81 18.40 -24.09 12.78
N PRO A 82 17.40 -23.70 11.95
CA PRO A 82 16.34 -22.78 12.38
C PRO A 82 15.68 -23.22 13.71
N THR A 83 15.50 -24.53 13.89
CA THR A 83 14.94 -25.13 15.11
C THR A 83 15.82 -24.88 16.34
N ASP A 84 17.13 -25.08 16.22
CA ASP A 84 18.07 -24.89 17.33
C ASP A 84 18.19 -23.42 17.71
N TYR A 85 18.17 -22.53 16.72
CA TYR A 85 18.17 -21.08 16.95
C TYR A 85 16.96 -20.64 17.75
N VAL A 86 15.76 -21.05 17.35
CA VAL A 86 14.52 -20.74 18.09
C VAL A 86 14.55 -21.34 19.49
N ASN A 87 15.02 -22.58 19.65
CA ASN A 87 15.10 -23.22 20.95
C ASN A 87 16.03 -22.49 21.92
N LYS A 88 17.19 -22.03 21.43
CA LYS A 88 18.20 -21.30 22.20
C LYS A 88 17.78 -19.88 22.53
N TYR A 89 17.25 -19.14 21.56
CA TYR A 89 17.00 -17.71 21.68
C TYR A 89 15.55 -17.32 21.94
N LYS A 90 14.63 -18.29 21.84
CA LYS A 90 13.18 -18.07 21.94
C LYS A 90 12.67 -16.95 21.02
N ARG A 91 13.36 -16.75 19.90
CA ARG A 91 13.09 -15.75 18.87
C ARG A 91 13.42 -16.32 17.50
N GLY A 92 12.74 -15.80 16.49
CA GLY A 92 12.96 -16.16 15.09
C GLY A 92 13.21 -14.89 14.30
N ASP A 93 14.35 -14.82 13.63
CA ASP A 93 14.76 -13.66 12.84
C ASP A 93 14.72 -14.02 11.36
N TYR A 94 14.00 -13.21 10.58
CA TYR A 94 13.83 -13.37 9.15
C TYR A 94 14.50 -12.22 8.42
N GLU A 95 15.22 -12.54 7.36
CA GLU A 95 15.85 -11.57 6.46
C GLU A 95 15.00 -11.42 5.20
N ILE A 96 14.59 -10.19 4.89
CA ILE A 96 13.86 -9.87 3.66
C ILE A 96 14.87 -9.37 2.63
N ASN A 97 15.05 -10.16 1.58
CA ASN A 97 16.09 -9.97 0.55
C ASN A 97 15.60 -9.17 -0.66
N LEU A 98 14.47 -8.47 -0.54
CA LEU A 98 13.88 -7.73 -1.65
C LEU A 98 13.98 -6.22 -1.46
N PRO A 99 14.38 -5.46 -2.50
CA PRO A 99 14.29 -4.00 -2.48
C PRO A 99 12.90 -3.52 -2.15
N ILE A 100 12.82 -2.48 -1.32
CA ILE A 100 11.60 -1.72 -1.10
C ILE A 100 11.82 -0.33 -1.65
N LYS A 101 10.93 0.09 -2.53
CA LYS A 101 11.00 1.38 -3.21
C LYS A 101 9.74 2.17 -2.98
N ASN A 102 9.91 3.48 -2.81
CA ASN A 102 8.79 4.40 -2.83
C ASN A 102 8.47 4.82 -4.27
N ILE A 103 7.40 4.27 -4.84
CA ILE A 103 6.86 4.62 -6.16
C ILE A 103 5.77 5.70 -6.10
N GLY A 104 5.46 6.18 -4.89
CA GLY A 104 4.48 7.23 -4.66
C GLY A 104 4.99 8.62 -5.04
N LYS A 105 4.20 9.64 -4.71
CA LYS A 105 4.55 11.05 -4.96
C LYS A 105 4.98 11.82 -3.71
N GLY A 106 4.84 11.22 -2.53
CA GLY A 106 5.30 11.81 -1.26
C GLY A 106 6.29 10.90 -0.55
N PRO A 107 7.05 11.43 0.43
CA PRO A 107 7.94 10.62 1.23
C PRO A 107 7.13 9.69 2.16
N ALA A 108 7.63 8.47 2.34
CA ALA A 108 7.10 7.51 3.29
C ALA A 108 7.91 7.61 4.59
N ILE A 109 7.24 7.88 5.69
CA ILE A 109 7.83 7.96 7.03
C ILE A 109 7.25 6.89 7.95
N ASN A 110 7.88 6.64 9.10
CA ASN A 110 7.46 5.62 10.08
C ASN A 110 7.24 4.24 9.44
N CYS A 111 8.09 3.89 8.47
CA CYS A 111 7.99 2.68 7.69
C CYS A 111 8.22 1.45 8.58
N LYS A 112 7.28 0.50 8.54
CA LYS A 112 7.33 -0.79 9.24
C LYS A 112 7.05 -1.90 8.24
N ILE A 113 7.61 -3.06 8.52
CA ILE A 113 7.33 -4.28 7.79
C ILE A 113 6.72 -5.27 8.74
N ILE A 114 5.65 -5.91 8.28
CA ILE A 114 4.93 -6.94 8.98
C ILE A 114 4.90 -8.14 8.05
N VAL A 115 5.50 -9.26 8.46
CA VAL A 115 5.47 -10.51 7.71
C VAL A 115 4.52 -11.45 8.41
N THR A 116 3.48 -11.88 7.71
CA THR A 116 2.52 -12.86 8.21
C THR A 116 2.66 -14.18 7.46
N PHE A 117 2.96 -15.26 8.20
CA PHE A 117 3.00 -16.61 7.66
C PHE A 117 1.63 -17.26 7.84
N GLN A 118 0.96 -17.58 6.72
CA GLN A 118 -0.46 -17.94 6.74
C GLN A 118 -0.76 -19.26 7.44
N HIS A 119 0.19 -20.20 7.43
CA HIS A 119 -0.03 -21.52 8.02
C HIS A 119 0.05 -21.51 9.55
N ASP A 120 0.90 -20.62 10.09
CA ASP A 120 1.33 -20.71 11.48
C ASP A 120 0.81 -19.55 12.34
N SER A 121 0.06 -18.61 11.74
CA SER A 121 -0.35 -17.33 12.35
C SER A 121 0.83 -16.59 12.99
N ILE A 122 2.03 -16.79 12.44
CA ILE A 122 3.25 -16.15 12.91
C ILE A 122 3.35 -14.77 12.25
N THR A 123 3.56 -13.75 13.07
CA THR A 123 3.80 -12.38 12.60
C THR A 123 5.19 -11.91 13.04
N ALA A 124 6.03 -11.58 12.07
CA ALA A 124 7.33 -10.99 12.29
C ALA A 124 7.28 -9.49 11.99
N ASN A 125 7.90 -8.66 12.83
CA ASN A 125 7.88 -7.20 12.65
C ASN A 125 9.28 -6.64 12.48
N GLY A 126 9.43 -5.68 11.58
CA GLY A 126 10.66 -4.95 11.29
C GLY A 126 10.41 -3.46 11.09
N SER A 127 11.46 -2.66 11.25
CA SER A 127 11.42 -1.20 11.03
C SER A 127 12.31 -0.83 9.85
N LEU A 128 11.85 0.15 9.07
CA LEU A 128 12.56 0.70 7.92
C LEU A 128 12.87 2.18 8.16
N MET A 129 13.92 2.66 7.49
CA MET A 129 14.15 4.10 7.41
C MET A 129 13.06 4.76 6.55
N ALA A 130 12.88 6.06 6.72
CA ALA A 130 12.06 6.85 5.82
C ALA A 130 12.58 6.73 4.38
N LEU A 131 11.66 6.71 3.41
CA LEU A 131 11.97 6.61 1.99
C LEU A 131 11.38 7.80 1.25
N GLY A 132 12.24 8.66 0.72
CA GLY A 132 11.91 9.73 -0.19
C GLY A 132 11.32 9.22 -1.52
N VAL A 133 10.79 10.14 -2.34
CA VAL A 133 10.18 9.79 -3.62
C VAL A 133 11.23 9.17 -4.56
N GLY A 134 10.95 7.96 -5.05
CA GLY A 134 11.85 7.22 -5.93
C GLY A 134 13.03 6.54 -5.21
N GLU A 135 13.18 6.73 -3.89
CA GLU A 135 14.23 6.07 -3.11
C GLU A 135 13.95 4.58 -2.92
N SER A 136 15.02 3.79 -2.79
CA SER A 136 14.99 2.36 -2.55
C SER A 136 15.96 1.98 -1.44
N THR A 137 15.59 0.98 -0.63
CA THR A 137 16.41 0.48 0.49
C THR A 137 17.77 -0.07 0.05
N LEU A 138 17.90 -0.49 -1.22
CA LEU A 138 19.07 -1.20 -1.76
C LEU A 138 20.39 -0.42 -1.75
N ARG A 139 20.40 0.92 -1.68
CA ARG A 139 21.69 1.62 -1.75
C ARG A 139 22.51 1.52 -0.46
N ASN A 140 21.89 1.32 0.71
CA ASN A 140 22.63 1.32 1.99
C ASN A 140 22.06 0.42 3.10
N GLN A 141 20.85 -0.17 2.98
CA GLN A 141 20.33 -1.14 3.95
C GLN A 141 20.53 -2.55 3.42
N LYS A 142 21.62 -3.18 3.89
CA LYS A 142 22.04 -4.49 3.39
C LYS A 142 20.99 -5.59 3.59
N ARG A 143 20.15 -5.49 4.62
CA ARG A 143 19.24 -6.55 5.07
C ARG A 143 18.12 -5.93 5.88
N ILE A 144 16.90 -6.42 5.71
CA ILE A 144 15.77 -6.00 6.55
C ILE A 144 15.35 -7.17 7.42
N TYR A 145 15.30 -6.94 8.73
CA TYR A 145 15.01 -7.98 9.70
C TYR A 145 13.61 -7.87 10.24
N ALA A 146 12.93 -9.01 10.30
CA ALA A 146 11.66 -9.15 10.98
C ALA A 146 11.79 -10.20 12.08
N THR A 147 11.38 -9.87 13.31
CA THR A 147 11.49 -10.77 14.46
C THR A 147 10.12 -11.25 14.94
N VAL A 148 10.04 -12.53 15.28
CA VAL A 148 8.88 -13.16 15.94
C VAL A 148 9.18 -13.36 17.42
N SER A 149 8.29 -12.88 18.27
CA SER A 149 8.31 -13.15 19.70
C SER A 149 7.63 -14.50 19.99
N HIS A 150 8.34 -15.45 20.60
CA HIS A 150 7.85 -16.79 20.95
C HIS A 150 7.53 -17.72 19.76
N PRO A 151 8.50 -17.99 18.85
CA PRO A 151 8.25 -18.93 17.76
C PRO A 151 8.11 -20.36 18.31
N ASN A 152 7.14 -21.11 17.80
CA ASN A 152 7.11 -22.55 17.96
C ASN A 152 8.14 -23.17 16.98
N PRO A 153 9.17 -23.90 17.45
CA PRO A 153 10.17 -24.50 16.58
C PRO A 153 9.57 -25.40 15.49
N ALA A 154 8.47 -26.10 15.79
CA ALA A 154 7.77 -26.96 14.83
C ALA A 154 7.11 -26.15 13.70
N ASN A 155 6.55 -24.98 14.00
CA ASN A 155 5.94 -24.11 13.00
C ASN A 155 6.99 -23.31 12.22
N TYR A 156 8.14 -23.07 12.85
CA TYR A 156 9.19 -22.23 12.29
C TYR A 156 9.81 -22.80 11.01
N SER A 157 10.03 -24.11 10.93
CA SER A 157 10.51 -24.78 9.72
C SER A 157 9.48 -24.77 8.58
N HIS A 158 8.19 -24.81 8.89
CA HIS A 158 7.10 -24.74 7.92
C HIS A 158 6.93 -23.33 7.32
N SER A 159 7.26 -22.29 8.09
CA SER A 159 7.11 -20.89 7.69
C SER A 159 7.92 -20.50 6.45
N LEU A 160 9.12 -21.06 6.24
CA LEU A 160 10.00 -20.75 5.10
C LEU A 160 9.47 -21.33 3.77
N GLY A 161 8.85 -22.51 3.81
CA GLY A 161 8.20 -23.13 2.66
C GLY A 161 6.78 -22.63 2.40
N GLY A 162 6.10 -22.17 3.44
CA GLY A 162 4.68 -21.79 3.44
C GLY A 162 4.35 -20.48 2.69
N GLN A 163 3.05 -20.20 2.61
CA GLN A 163 2.55 -18.93 2.08
C GLN A 163 2.81 -17.79 3.07
N TRP A 164 3.34 -16.68 2.57
CA TRP A 164 3.58 -15.47 3.36
C TRP A 164 2.92 -14.24 2.72
N VAL A 165 2.66 -13.24 3.56
CA VAL A 165 2.25 -11.89 3.18
C VAL A 165 3.19 -10.90 3.84
N ILE A 166 3.84 -10.05 3.07
CA ILE A 166 4.61 -8.91 3.57
C ILE A 166 3.74 -7.67 3.44
N THR A 167 3.36 -7.10 4.57
CA THR A 167 2.62 -5.84 4.68
C THR A 167 3.61 -4.73 5.03
N LEU A 168 3.73 -3.73 4.16
CA LEU A 168 4.48 -2.51 4.45
C LEU A 168 3.52 -1.49 5.03
N GLN A 169 3.70 -1.11 6.30
CA GLN A 169 2.95 -0.02 6.92
C GLN A 169 3.82 1.24 6.88
N TYR A 170 3.26 2.37 6.48
CA TYR A 170 4.00 3.63 6.44
C TYR A 170 3.03 4.81 6.57
N SER A 171 3.56 5.98 6.88
CA SER A 171 2.78 7.21 6.97
C SER A 171 3.25 8.25 5.97
N ASP A 172 2.37 9.17 5.58
CA ASP A 172 2.78 10.42 4.92
C ASP A 172 3.19 11.50 5.93
N ILE A 173 3.65 12.64 5.42
CA ILE A 173 4.03 13.80 6.23
C ILE A 173 2.87 14.42 7.03
N PHE A 174 1.63 14.05 6.71
CA PHE A 174 0.42 14.51 7.40
C PHE A 174 -0.06 13.52 8.46
N GLY A 175 0.67 12.42 8.68
CA GLY A 175 0.35 11.40 9.66
C GLY A 175 -0.72 10.40 9.19
N ASN A 176 -1.11 10.39 7.91
CA ASN A 176 -2.01 9.37 7.40
C ASN A 176 -1.28 8.05 7.25
N ILE A 177 -1.88 6.96 7.75
CA ILE A 177 -1.29 5.62 7.71
C ILE A 177 -1.82 4.84 6.50
N TYR A 178 -0.88 4.27 5.76
CA TYR A 178 -1.08 3.45 4.57
C TYR A 178 -0.42 2.10 4.75
N TYR A 179 -0.91 1.13 3.98
CA TYR A 179 -0.40 -0.21 3.96
C TYR A 179 -0.31 -0.71 2.51
N THR A 180 0.73 -1.48 2.21
CA THR A 180 0.81 -2.27 0.98
C THR A 180 1.06 -3.74 1.26
N ASP A 181 0.22 -4.61 0.69
CA ASP A 181 0.33 -6.06 0.87
C ASP A 181 0.99 -6.74 -0.32
N HIS A 182 2.03 -7.53 -0.05
CA HIS A 182 2.74 -8.32 -1.04
C HIS A 182 2.62 -9.81 -0.70
N HIS A 183 2.06 -10.59 -1.62
CA HIS A 183 1.82 -12.02 -1.40
C HIS A 183 2.91 -12.89 -2.04
N LYS A 184 3.21 -14.03 -1.41
CA LYS A 184 3.99 -15.10 -2.05
C LYS A 184 3.31 -15.60 -3.33
N ASP A 185 2.00 -15.86 -3.27
CA ASP A 185 1.19 -16.32 -4.41
C ASP A 185 1.20 -15.30 -5.58
N PRO A 186 1.67 -15.68 -6.79
CA PRO A 186 1.68 -14.81 -7.97
C PRO A 186 0.30 -14.43 -8.49
N ASN A 187 -0.73 -15.21 -8.18
CA ASN A 187 -2.09 -14.93 -8.63
C ASN A 187 -2.78 -13.87 -7.76
N LYS A 188 -2.22 -13.56 -6.58
CA LYS A 188 -2.71 -12.49 -5.72
C LYS A 188 -2.00 -11.19 -6.07
N GLU A 189 -2.78 -10.24 -6.56
CA GLU A 189 -2.33 -8.87 -6.80
C GLU A 189 -2.02 -8.18 -5.45
N TRP A 190 -1.05 -7.27 -5.46
CA TRP A 190 -0.80 -6.42 -4.30
C TRP A 190 -1.81 -5.27 -4.25
N GLY A 191 -2.12 -4.80 -3.05
CA GLY A 191 -3.11 -3.77 -2.79
C GLY A 191 -2.55 -2.66 -1.90
N ILE A 192 -3.17 -1.48 -1.98
CA ILE A 192 -2.91 -0.35 -1.08
C ILE A 192 -4.19 -0.10 -0.28
N PHE A 193 -4.07 0.07 1.04
CA PHE A 193 -5.19 0.40 1.92
C PHE A 193 -4.78 1.45 2.96
N ARG A 194 -5.77 2.16 3.50
CA ARG A 194 -5.60 3.22 4.50
C ARG A 194 -6.32 2.81 5.79
N GLU A 195 -5.73 3.09 6.96
CA GLU A 195 -6.24 2.61 8.26
C GLU A 195 -7.70 3.01 8.54
N ASN A 196 -8.11 4.22 8.12
CA ASN A 196 -9.42 4.80 8.44
C ASN A 196 -10.45 4.74 7.30
N GLY A 197 -10.26 3.83 6.34
CA GLY A 197 -11.23 3.61 5.29
C GLY A 197 -10.68 2.67 4.23
N LEU A 198 -11.44 1.61 3.93
CA LEU A 198 -11.26 0.73 2.78
C LEU A 198 -11.45 1.52 1.47
N GLN A 199 -10.58 2.48 1.18
CA GLN A 199 -10.26 2.81 -0.19
C GLN A 199 -9.34 1.70 -0.69
N ASN A 200 -9.96 0.65 -1.22
CA ASN A 200 -9.31 -0.27 -2.13
C ASN A 200 -8.85 0.58 -3.32
N TYR A 201 -7.59 1.03 -3.31
CA TYR A 201 -6.98 1.53 -4.52
C TYR A 201 -7.03 0.39 -5.55
N PRO A 202 -7.33 0.67 -6.83
CA PRO A 202 -7.41 -0.39 -7.84
C PRO A 202 -6.12 -1.18 -7.80
N ARG A 203 -6.26 -2.49 -7.58
CA ARG A 203 -5.17 -3.45 -7.45
C ARG A 203 -4.17 -3.21 -8.58
N CYS A 204 -2.97 -2.83 -8.21
CA CYS A 204 -1.94 -2.62 -9.20
C CYS A 204 -1.49 -4.02 -9.62
N LYS A 205 -1.87 -4.44 -10.84
CA LYS A 205 -1.12 -5.50 -11.51
C LYS A 205 0.32 -5.06 -11.50
N ALA A 206 1.15 -5.82 -10.82
CA ALA A 206 2.56 -5.55 -10.80
C ALA A 206 3.03 -5.47 -12.25
N ILE A 207 3.54 -4.30 -12.59
CA ILE A 207 3.93 -3.96 -13.94
C ILE A 207 5.13 -4.86 -14.24
N PRO A 208 5.02 -5.83 -15.15
CA PRO A 208 6.23 -6.49 -15.62
C PRO A 208 7.06 -5.39 -16.29
N LEU A 209 8.23 -5.10 -15.72
CA LEU A 209 9.15 -4.05 -16.19
C LEU A 209 9.66 -4.26 -17.63
N LEU A 210 9.19 -5.29 -18.33
CA LEU A 210 9.69 -5.68 -19.66
C LEU A 210 8.92 -5.15 -20.88
N SER A 211 7.74 -4.55 -20.77
CA SER A 211 6.96 -4.24 -21.99
C SER A 211 7.16 -2.85 -22.61
N ARG A 212 7.99 -1.97 -22.01
CA ARG A 212 8.18 -0.59 -22.53
C ARG A 212 9.59 -0.20 -22.98
N PHE A 213 10.60 -1.06 -22.85
CA PHE A 213 11.97 -0.71 -23.24
C PHE A 213 12.52 -1.45 -24.48
N ILE A 214 11.79 -2.38 -25.08
CA ILE A 214 12.17 -2.99 -26.37
C ILE A 214 11.44 -2.28 -27.52
N LYS A 215 11.67 -0.97 -27.68
CA LYS A 215 11.43 -0.29 -28.97
C LYS A 215 12.25 0.99 -29.13
N ILE A 216 13.47 1.03 -28.61
CA ILE A 216 14.46 2.05 -28.98
C ILE A 216 15.83 1.37 -29.08
N ARG A 217 16.07 0.65 -30.17
CA ARG A 217 17.40 0.42 -30.79
C ARG A 217 17.27 -0.60 -31.91
N LYS A 218 17.10 -0.09 -33.14
CA LYS A 218 17.76 -0.56 -34.37
C LYS A 218 17.31 0.37 -35.48
N ASN A 219 18.06 1.44 -35.65
CA ASN A 219 18.32 2.15 -36.91
C ASN A 219 19.61 2.93 -36.63
N VAL A 220 20.71 2.19 -36.59
CA VAL A 220 22.03 2.75 -36.91
C VAL A 220 22.36 2.08 -38.23
N ASP A 221 22.05 2.77 -39.31
CA ASP A 221 22.59 2.48 -40.63
C ASP A 221 24.11 2.60 -40.50
N TYR A 222 24.81 1.49 -40.74
CA TYR A 222 26.19 1.55 -41.20
C TYR A 222 26.14 1.37 -42.70
N SER A 223 26.02 2.48 -43.41
CA SER A 223 26.49 2.59 -44.78
C SER A 223 28.01 2.54 -44.77
N ASN A 224 28.57 1.46 -45.30
CA ASN A 224 29.84 1.42 -46.02
C ASN A 224 29.64 0.50 -47.21
#